data_AF-A0A415E0V4-F1
#
_entry.id   AF-A0A415E0V4-F1
#
_cell.length_a   1.000
_cell.length_b   1.000
_cell.length_c   1.000
_cell.angle_alpha   90.00
_cell.angle_beta   90.00
_cell.angle_gamma   90.00
#
_symmetry.space_group_name_H-M   'P 1'
#
loop_
_entity.id
_entity.type
_entity.pdbx_description
1 polymer ?
#
loop_
_entity_poly.entity_id
_entity_poly.type
_entity_poly.pdbx_seq_one_letter_code
_entity_poly.pdbx_strand_id
1 'polypeptide(L)'
;MTYTGRDARIGTRLTMKIPPKLIKASATSPINSIVEGHVDLGITSVFSDKNVAFIPLFKDPARLIVSSNHPLASNDEISAESLDGCDLIYIPDIGNDVIQAVKKVYDFKFASPFSVHSDVGAISMVDLGLGSYIISELQCIRLGNNTKKIKFKEPVYRTMGIGILKHKLQIPIIKEMIQFAIDFSKDFEKELWSR
;
A
#
# COMPACT_ATOMS: atom_id res chain seq x y z
N MET A 1 23.15 1.09 -3.30
CA MET A 1 23.46 -0.35 -3.39
C MET A 1 24.65 -0.51 -4.33
N THR A 2 25.75 -1.11 -3.89
CA THR A 2 27.00 -1.18 -4.68
C THR A 2 27.06 -2.52 -5.39
N TYR A 3 26.97 -2.53 -6.72
CA TYR A 3 27.16 -3.74 -7.51
C TYR A 3 28.66 -4.00 -7.73
N THR A 4 29.13 -5.19 -7.38
CA THR A 4 30.48 -5.67 -7.69
C THR A 4 30.39 -6.96 -8.50
N GLY A 5 30.28 -6.83 -9.82
CA GLY A 5 30.49 -7.92 -10.76
C GLY A 5 31.90 -7.87 -11.35
N ARG A 6 32.54 -9.03 -11.55
CA ARG A 6 33.78 -9.16 -12.33
C ARG A 6 33.43 -9.30 -13.81
N ASP A 7 33.95 -8.41 -14.65
CA ASP A 7 34.03 -8.64 -16.09
C ASP A 7 35.26 -9.54 -16.34
N ALA A 8 35.04 -10.70 -16.96
CA ALA A 8 36.08 -11.68 -17.22
C ALA A 8 37.06 -11.27 -18.33
N ARG A 9 36.83 -10.15 -19.02
CA ARG A 9 37.63 -9.74 -20.19
C ARG A 9 38.59 -8.58 -19.92
N ILE A 10 38.34 -7.81 -18.87
CA ILE A 10 39.10 -6.61 -18.55
C ILE A 10 39.21 -6.60 -17.04
N GLY A 11 40.40 -6.81 -16.48
CA GLY A 11 40.66 -6.90 -15.04
C GLY A 11 40.40 -5.61 -14.24
N THR A 12 39.43 -4.80 -14.64
CA THR A 12 39.11 -3.50 -14.07
C THR A 12 37.76 -3.55 -13.36
N ARG A 13 37.76 -3.11 -12.11
CA ARG A 13 36.61 -3.10 -11.19
C ARG A 13 35.63 -1.99 -11.59
N LEU A 14 34.67 -2.29 -12.45
CA LEU A 14 33.58 -1.36 -12.79
C LEU A 14 32.64 -1.21 -11.58
N THR A 15 32.83 -0.14 -10.82
CA THR A 15 31.91 0.22 -9.73
C THR A 15 30.86 1.17 -10.30
N MET A 16 29.73 0.64 -10.77
CA MET A 16 28.59 1.47 -11.16
C MET A 16 27.84 1.94 -9.91
N LYS A 17 28.04 3.21 -9.54
CA LYS A 17 27.18 3.91 -8.59
C LYS A 17 26.02 4.55 -9.36
N ILE A 18 24.97 3.80 -9.63
CA ILE A 18 23.73 4.38 -10.16
C ILE A 18 22.83 4.65 -8.96
N PRO A 19 22.66 5.91 -8.51
CA PRO A 19 21.72 6.22 -7.46
C PRO A 19 20.30 5.97 -7.98
N PRO A 20 19.44 5.25 -7.23
CA PRO A 20 18.04 5.10 -7.63
C PRO A 20 17.37 6.49 -7.61
N LYS A 21 16.66 6.83 -8.68
CA LYS A 21 15.80 8.02 -8.72
C LYS A 21 14.41 7.61 -8.28
N LEU A 22 13.97 8.14 -7.13
CA LEU A 22 12.60 7.95 -6.66
C LEU A 22 11.68 8.95 -7.35
N ILE A 23 10.67 8.43 -8.04
CA ILE A 23 9.61 9.24 -8.67
C ILE A 23 8.31 8.89 -7.96
N LYS A 24 7.71 9.87 -7.29
CA LYS A 24 6.37 9.72 -6.74
C LYS A 24 5.37 9.83 -7.89
N ALA A 25 4.73 8.72 -8.24
CA ALA A 25 3.57 8.75 -9.13
C ALA A 25 2.41 9.40 -8.36
N SER A 26 2.09 10.67 -8.63
CA SER A 26 1.04 11.40 -7.92
C SER A 26 -0.16 11.77 -8.80
N ALA A 27 -0.29 11.17 -9.99
CA ALA A 27 -1.40 11.47 -10.91
C ALA A 27 -1.74 10.29 -11.85
N THR A 28 -0.75 9.50 -12.24
CA THR A 28 -0.93 8.32 -13.10
C THR A 28 -0.87 7.04 -12.26
N SER A 29 -1.68 6.04 -12.60
CA SER A 29 -1.55 4.69 -12.02
C SER A 29 -0.08 4.27 -12.09
N PRO A 30 0.56 3.82 -10.99
CA PRO A 30 1.95 3.34 -11.01
C PRO A 30 2.23 2.33 -12.12
N ILE A 31 1.19 1.60 -12.54
CA ILE A 31 1.22 0.66 -13.67
C ILE A 31 1.51 1.39 -14.99
N ASN A 32 0.84 2.51 -15.28
CA ASN A 32 1.03 3.24 -16.53
C ASN A 32 2.46 3.76 -16.64
N SER A 33 3.02 4.30 -15.56
CA SER A 33 4.42 4.76 -15.56
C SER A 33 5.42 3.62 -15.79
N ILE A 34 5.12 2.39 -15.35
CA ILE A 34 5.93 1.20 -15.66
C ILE A 34 5.78 0.86 -17.16
N VAL A 35 4.55 0.80 -17.67
CA VAL A 35 4.24 0.42 -19.05
C VAL A 35 4.82 1.40 -20.07
N GLU A 36 4.71 2.70 -19.80
CA GLU A 36 5.26 3.79 -20.62
C GLU A 36 6.79 3.91 -20.50
N GLY A 37 7.42 3.14 -19.59
CA GLY A 37 8.86 3.14 -19.39
C GLY A 37 9.41 4.36 -18.66
N HIS A 38 8.56 5.15 -18.00
CA HIS A 38 8.95 6.27 -17.15
C HIS A 38 9.64 5.82 -15.85
N VAL A 39 9.32 4.62 -15.37
CA VAL A 39 10.00 3.98 -14.23
C VAL A 39 10.39 2.54 -14.56
N ASP A 40 11.48 2.07 -13.95
CA ASP A 40 11.91 0.67 -14.08
C ASP A 40 11.15 -0.27 -13.14
N LEU A 41 10.85 0.23 -11.94
CA LEU A 41 10.19 -0.49 -10.85
C LEU A 41 9.13 0.42 -10.23
N GLY A 42 7.95 -0.10 -9.94
CA GLY A 42 6.94 0.58 -9.13
C GLY A 42 6.59 -0.24 -7.89
N ILE A 43 6.32 0.43 -6.76
CA ILE A 43 5.80 -0.22 -5.55
C ILE A 43 4.31 0.12 -5.45
N THR A 44 3.45 -0.89 -5.45
CA THR A 44 1.99 -0.71 -5.38
C THR A 44 1.30 -1.99 -4.89
N SER A 45 0.00 -1.91 -4.63
CA SER A 45 -0.85 -2.97 -4.07
C SER A 45 -1.75 -3.67 -5.10
N VAL A 46 -1.98 -3.06 -6.26
CA VAL A 46 -2.90 -3.57 -7.29
C VAL A 46 -2.22 -3.64 -8.65
N PHE A 47 -2.48 -4.74 -9.36
CA PHE A 47 -1.98 -5.02 -10.69
C PHE A 47 -3.07 -5.64 -11.57
N SER A 48 -3.17 -5.15 -12.80
CA SER A 48 -3.72 -5.92 -13.92
C SER A 48 -3.16 -5.36 -15.24
N ASP A 49 -1.95 -5.79 -15.62
CA ASP A 49 -1.41 -5.58 -16.96
C ASP A 49 -0.67 -6.85 -17.43
N LYS A 50 -0.87 -7.26 -18.68
CA LYS A 50 -0.33 -8.51 -19.24
C LYS A 50 1.21 -8.52 -19.36
N ASN A 51 1.83 -7.34 -19.46
CA ASN A 51 3.26 -7.16 -19.66
C ASN A 51 4.01 -6.89 -18.36
N VAL A 52 3.31 -6.62 -17.27
CA VAL A 52 3.89 -6.34 -15.95
C VAL A 52 3.86 -7.60 -15.10
N ALA A 53 5.00 -7.95 -14.50
CA ALA A 53 5.11 -8.92 -13.43
C ALA A 53 4.88 -8.23 -12.09
N PHE A 54 4.17 -8.92 -11.19
CA PHE A 54 4.02 -8.52 -9.80
C PHE A 54 4.82 -9.46 -8.90
N ILE A 55 5.69 -8.90 -8.08
CA ILE A 55 6.50 -9.63 -7.11
C ILE A 55 6.04 -9.19 -5.71
N PRO A 56 5.33 -10.04 -4.96
CA PRO A 56 4.80 -9.68 -3.65
C PRO A 56 5.93 -9.46 -2.64
N LEU A 57 5.78 -8.47 -1.78
CA LEU A 57 6.76 -8.12 -0.74
C LEU A 57 6.24 -8.41 0.67
N PHE A 58 5.04 -7.92 1.03
CA PHE A 58 4.45 -8.10 2.36
C PHE A 58 2.95 -7.78 2.35
N LYS A 59 2.25 -8.12 3.44
CA LYS A 59 0.83 -7.79 3.65
C LYS A 59 0.68 -6.52 4.47
N ASP A 60 -0.16 -5.61 4.02
CA ASP A 60 -0.51 -4.36 4.70
C ASP A 60 -1.97 -4.45 5.17
N PRO A 61 -2.22 -4.66 6.47
CA PRO A 61 -3.55 -4.89 7.01
C PRO A 61 -4.49 -3.70 6.83
N ALA A 62 -5.77 -3.99 6.60
CA ALA A 62 -6.82 -2.99 6.66
C ALA A 62 -7.17 -2.65 8.12
N ARG A 63 -7.59 -1.40 8.33
CA ARG A 63 -8.04 -0.84 9.60
C ARG A 63 -9.28 0.00 9.36
N LEU A 64 -10.11 0.11 10.39
CA LEU A 64 -11.12 1.14 10.47
C LEU A 64 -10.55 2.30 11.29
N ILE A 65 -10.74 3.52 10.82
CA ILE A 65 -10.54 4.71 11.64
C ILE A 65 -11.87 5.41 11.87
N VAL A 66 -12.06 5.85 13.11
CA VAL A 66 -13.26 6.55 13.58
C VAL A 66 -12.85 7.71 14.49
N SER A 67 -13.73 8.67 14.72
CA SER A 67 -13.47 9.71 15.73
C SER A 67 -13.50 9.13 17.14
N SER A 68 -12.85 9.76 18.11
CA SER A 68 -12.81 9.27 19.50
C SER A 68 -14.20 9.14 20.15
N ASN A 69 -15.17 9.92 19.66
CA ASN A 69 -16.55 9.92 20.16
C ASN A 69 -17.46 8.93 19.41
N HIS A 70 -16.95 8.23 18.40
CA HIS A 70 -17.73 7.28 17.63
C HIS A 70 -18.10 6.04 18.48
N PRO A 71 -19.29 5.44 18.31
CA PRO A 71 -19.71 4.27 19.11
C PRO A 71 -18.73 3.09 19.07
N LEU A 72 -18.04 2.90 17.95
CA LEU A 72 -17.04 1.85 17.79
C LEU A 72 -15.69 2.17 18.46
N ALA A 73 -15.43 3.41 18.88
CA ALA A 73 -14.11 3.85 19.37
C ALA A 73 -13.64 3.16 20.66
N SER A 74 -14.57 2.58 21.43
CA SER A 74 -14.26 1.77 22.61
C SER A 74 -13.75 0.36 22.29
N ASN A 75 -13.83 -0.08 21.03
CA ASN A 75 -13.37 -1.38 20.59
C ASN A 75 -11.94 -1.27 20.03
N ASP A 76 -11.07 -2.19 20.42
CA ASP A 76 -9.77 -2.36 19.77
C ASP A 76 -9.87 -3.21 18.49
N GLU A 77 -10.92 -4.02 18.38
CA GLU A 77 -11.15 -4.94 17.27
C GLU A 77 -12.65 -5.13 16.98
N ILE A 78 -13.03 -5.17 15.70
CA ILE A 78 -14.41 -5.34 15.22
C ILE A 78 -14.49 -6.41 14.11
N SER A 79 -15.68 -6.99 13.89
CA SER A 79 -15.93 -7.76 12.65
C SER A 79 -16.21 -6.80 11.49
N ALA A 80 -15.97 -7.25 10.25
CA ALA A 80 -16.34 -6.51 9.05
C ALA A 80 -17.86 -6.26 8.95
N GLU A 81 -18.68 -7.15 9.53
CA GLU A 81 -20.13 -6.97 9.69
C GLU A 81 -20.50 -5.71 10.50
N SER A 82 -19.65 -5.30 11.44
CA SER A 82 -19.87 -4.09 12.25
C SER A 82 -19.87 -2.79 11.41
N LEU A 83 -19.46 -2.88 10.13
CA LEU A 83 -19.53 -1.77 9.18
C LEU A 83 -20.94 -1.54 8.61
N ASP A 84 -21.86 -2.49 8.79
CA ASP A 84 -23.23 -2.32 8.29
C ASP A 84 -23.89 -1.10 8.95
N GLY A 85 -24.39 -0.19 8.11
CA GLY A 85 -25.02 1.05 8.56
C GLY A 85 -24.06 2.13 9.05
N CYS A 86 -22.73 1.91 8.98
CA CYS A 86 -21.78 2.99 9.21
C CYS A 86 -21.78 4.00 8.06
N ASP A 87 -21.61 5.28 8.40
CA ASP A 87 -21.32 6.33 7.43
C ASP A 87 -19.84 6.25 7.04
N LEU A 88 -19.56 5.67 5.87
CA LEU A 88 -18.19 5.57 5.38
C LEU A 88 -17.86 6.72 4.44
N ILE A 89 -16.71 7.33 4.68
CA ILE A 89 -16.09 8.27 3.77
C ILE A 89 -15.51 7.45 2.62
N TYR A 90 -15.90 7.78 1.39
CA TYR A 90 -15.46 7.06 0.20
C TYR A 90 -14.50 7.91 -0.63
N ILE A 91 -13.49 7.26 -1.21
CA ILE A 91 -12.59 7.88 -2.18
C ILE A 91 -12.88 7.24 -3.55
N PRO A 92 -13.51 7.98 -4.48
CA PRO A 92 -13.70 7.49 -5.84
C PRO A 92 -12.35 7.29 -6.53
N ASP A 93 -12.22 6.20 -7.30
CA ASP A 93 -11.14 5.93 -8.25
C ASP A 93 -9.70 5.79 -7.71
N ILE A 94 -9.44 6.12 -6.43
CA ILE A 94 -8.14 6.00 -5.76
C ILE A 94 -8.35 5.35 -4.38
N GLY A 95 -7.65 4.27 -4.05
CA GLY A 95 -7.76 3.62 -2.73
C GLY A 95 -8.87 2.58 -2.59
N ASN A 96 -9.39 2.08 -3.71
CA ASN A 96 -10.41 1.03 -3.68
C ASN A 96 -9.86 -0.34 -3.22
N ASP A 97 -8.54 -0.53 -3.20
CA ASP A 97 -7.92 -1.81 -2.89
C ASP A 97 -8.13 -2.28 -1.44
N VAL A 98 -8.01 -1.37 -0.48
CA VAL A 98 -8.20 -1.69 0.95
C VAL A 98 -9.67 -2.00 1.22
N ILE A 99 -10.59 -1.14 0.78
CA ILE A 99 -12.03 -1.37 0.96
C ILE A 99 -12.50 -2.61 0.19
N GLN A 100 -11.98 -2.88 -1.01
CA GLN A 100 -12.24 -4.13 -1.73
C GLN A 100 -11.73 -5.34 -0.97
N ALA A 101 -10.58 -5.26 -0.31
CA ALA A 101 -10.07 -6.36 0.52
C ALA A 101 -11.03 -6.70 1.67
N VAL A 102 -11.63 -5.70 2.31
CA VAL A 102 -12.66 -5.91 3.33
C VAL A 102 -13.93 -6.48 2.71
N LYS A 103 -14.41 -5.92 1.59
CA LYS A 103 -15.61 -6.39 0.88
C LYS A 103 -15.53 -7.84 0.38
N LYS A 104 -14.32 -8.33 0.07
CA LYS A 104 -14.10 -9.73 -0.30
C LYS A 104 -14.39 -10.71 0.84
N VAL A 105 -14.27 -10.27 2.08
CA VAL A 105 -14.55 -11.11 3.25
C VAL A 105 -15.99 -10.93 3.71
N TYR A 106 -16.53 -9.71 3.64
CA TYR A 106 -17.93 -9.43 3.95
C TYR A 106 -18.45 -8.27 3.11
N ASP A 107 -19.50 -8.49 2.32
CA ASP A 107 -20.09 -7.47 1.47
C ASP A 107 -21.07 -6.57 2.27
N PHE A 108 -20.51 -5.70 3.10
CA PHE A 108 -21.27 -4.77 3.94
C PHE A 108 -21.96 -3.68 3.11
N LYS A 109 -23.07 -3.18 3.66
CA LYS A 109 -23.80 -2.03 3.15
C LYS A 109 -23.48 -0.80 3.98
N PHE A 110 -23.08 0.27 3.30
CA PHE A 110 -22.78 1.55 3.92
C PHE A 110 -23.47 2.69 3.18
N ALA A 111 -23.75 3.76 3.92
CA ALA A 111 -24.03 5.06 3.32
C ALA A 111 -22.70 5.77 3.06
N SER A 112 -22.58 6.42 1.91
CA SER A 112 -21.43 7.25 1.57
C SER A 112 -21.86 8.71 1.51
N PRO A 113 -22.17 9.37 2.64
CA PRO A 113 -22.61 10.76 2.64
C PRO A 113 -21.54 11.71 2.08
N PHE A 114 -20.27 11.29 2.09
CA PHE A 114 -19.15 12.11 1.67
C PHE A 114 -18.23 11.35 0.71
N SER A 115 -17.76 12.05 -0.32
CA SER A 115 -16.66 11.62 -1.17
C SER A 115 -15.49 12.60 -1.10
N VAL A 116 -14.27 12.08 -1.03
CA VAL A 116 -13.04 12.87 -1.02
C VAL A 116 -12.03 12.32 -2.02
N HIS A 117 -10.97 13.06 -2.32
CA HIS A 117 -9.98 12.69 -3.35
C HIS A 117 -8.62 12.26 -2.78
N SER A 118 -8.49 12.11 -1.46
CA SER A 118 -7.23 11.67 -0.83
C SER A 118 -7.43 11.10 0.57
N ASP A 119 -6.52 10.21 0.98
CA ASP A 119 -6.52 9.65 2.34
C ASP A 119 -6.40 10.75 3.41
N VAL A 120 -5.62 11.80 3.13
CA VAL A 120 -5.44 12.93 4.07
C VAL A 120 -6.77 13.65 4.28
N GLY A 121 -7.54 13.87 3.20
CA GLY A 121 -8.88 14.43 3.31
C GLY A 121 -9.82 13.53 4.11
N ALA A 122 -9.78 12.22 3.86
CA ALA A 122 -10.60 11.26 4.60
C ALA A 122 -10.25 11.24 6.09
N ILE A 123 -8.96 11.20 6.45
CA ILE A 123 -8.49 11.27 7.84
C ILE A 123 -8.98 12.54 8.51
N SER A 124 -8.86 13.71 7.88
CA SER A 124 -9.34 14.97 8.45
C SER A 124 -10.84 14.97 8.71
N MET A 125 -11.64 14.36 7.82
CA MET A 125 -13.08 14.24 8.01
C MET A 125 -13.46 13.28 9.14
N VAL A 126 -12.72 12.19 9.31
CA VAL A 126 -12.85 11.32 10.49
C VAL A 126 -12.50 12.07 11.77
N ASP A 127 -11.40 12.83 11.78
CA ASP A 127 -10.97 13.61 12.94
C ASP A 127 -12.01 14.68 13.34
N LEU A 128 -12.78 15.20 12.38
CA LEU A 128 -13.93 16.09 12.60
C LEU A 128 -15.23 15.36 12.99
N GLY A 129 -15.25 14.03 13.02
CA GLY A 129 -16.42 13.22 13.38
C GLY A 129 -17.49 13.10 12.30
N LEU A 130 -17.15 13.32 11.03
CA LEU A 130 -18.09 13.32 9.91
C LEU A 130 -18.37 11.92 9.33
N GLY A 131 -17.69 10.90 9.83
CA GLY A 131 -17.87 9.51 9.40
C GLY A 131 -16.71 8.63 9.82
N SER A 132 -16.67 7.43 9.26
CA SER A 132 -15.63 6.43 9.44
C SER A 132 -14.90 6.17 8.13
N TYR A 133 -13.65 5.70 8.18
CA TYR A 133 -12.87 5.45 6.97
C TYR A 133 -12.07 4.14 7.08
N ILE A 134 -12.11 3.34 6.02
CA ILE A 134 -11.30 2.12 5.91
C ILE A 134 -9.96 2.50 5.28
N ILE A 135 -8.88 2.19 5.97
CA ILE A 135 -7.53 2.63 5.63
C ILE A 135 -6.52 1.49 5.81
N SER A 136 -5.37 1.55 5.13
CA SER A 136 -4.26 0.63 5.42
C SER A 136 -3.49 1.05 6.67
N GLU A 137 -2.86 0.10 7.36
CA GLU A 137 -2.03 0.46 8.52
C GLU A 137 -0.85 1.35 8.14
N LEU A 138 -0.19 1.13 7.00
CA LEU A 138 0.90 2.01 6.58
C LEU A 138 0.50 3.48 6.45
N GLN A 139 -0.79 3.78 6.23
CA GLN A 139 -1.30 5.15 6.18
C GLN A 139 -1.68 5.70 7.57
N CYS A 140 -1.84 4.83 8.59
CA CYS A 140 -2.16 5.23 9.97
C CYS A 140 -1.06 6.03 10.66
N ILE A 141 0.12 6.22 10.06
CA ILE A 141 1.15 7.12 10.61
C ILE A 141 0.68 8.59 10.67
N ARG A 142 -0.40 8.91 9.95
CA ARG A 142 -0.91 10.27 9.74
C ARG A 142 -2.13 10.60 10.61
N LEU A 143 -2.53 9.71 11.52
CA LEU A 143 -3.73 9.93 12.33
C LEU A 143 -3.51 11.09 13.32
N GLY A 144 -4.56 11.90 13.48
CA GLY A 144 -4.62 12.94 14.50
C GLY A 144 -4.97 12.39 15.88
N ASN A 145 -5.02 13.28 16.87
CA ASN A 145 -5.32 12.90 18.26
C ASN A 145 -6.79 12.52 18.48
N ASN A 146 -7.71 12.96 17.63
CA ASN A 146 -9.14 12.65 17.78
C ASN A 146 -9.56 11.43 16.95
N THR A 147 -8.61 10.62 16.50
CA THR A 147 -8.88 9.46 15.65
C THR A 147 -8.48 8.17 16.36
N LYS A 148 -9.41 7.22 16.46
CA LYS A 148 -9.15 5.86 16.94
C LYS A 148 -8.99 4.91 15.76
N LYS A 149 -7.88 4.18 15.74
CA LYS A 149 -7.62 3.03 14.85
C LYS A 149 -8.18 1.76 15.48
N ILE A 150 -8.93 0.98 14.70
CA ILE A 150 -9.58 -0.26 15.11
C ILE A 150 -9.16 -1.38 14.14
N LYS A 151 -8.83 -2.55 14.70
CA LYS A 151 -8.48 -3.75 13.92
C LYS A 151 -9.73 -4.48 13.42
N PHE A 152 -9.60 -5.22 12.33
CA PHE A 152 -10.60 -6.20 11.93
C PHE A 152 -10.23 -7.58 12.49
N LYS A 153 -11.23 -8.34 12.96
CA LYS A 153 -11.07 -9.74 13.39
C LYS A 153 -10.64 -10.62 12.22
N GLU A 154 -11.19 -10.32 11.05
CA GLU A 154 -10.91 -11.03 9.83
C GLU A 154 -9.52 -10.66 9.28
N PRO A 155 -8.81 -11.59 8.64
CA PRO A 155 -7.49 -11.34 8.06
C PRO A 155 -7.62 -10.54 6.75
N VAL A 156 -8.02 -9.28 6.84
CA VAL A 156 -8.17 -8.34 5.72
C VAL A 156 -6.92 -7.51 5.54
N TYR A 157 -6.34 -7.58 4.34
CA TYR A 157 -5.12 -6.88 3.98
C TYR A 157 -5.05 -6.67 2.48
N ARG A 158 -4.24 -5.70 2.06
CA ARG A 158 -3.72 -5.63 0.69
C ARG A 158 -2.32 -6.22 0.64
N THR A 159 -1.93 -6.73 -0.51
CA THR A 159 -0.56 -7.23 -0.73
C THR A 159 0.25 -6.15 -1.40
N MET A 160 1.27 -5.61 -0.72
CA MET A 160 2.22 -4.68 -1.33
C MET A 160 3.27 -5.45 -2.11
N GLY A 161 3.72 -4.90 -3.24
CA GLY A 161 4.85 -5.49 -3.96
C GLY A 161 5.39 -4.65 -5.11
N ILE A 162 6.27 -5.26 -5.89
CA ILE A 162 6.99 -4.62 -7.00
C ILE A 162 6.31 -4.96 -8.32
N GLY A 163 6.00 -3.92 -9.07
CA GLY A 163 5.64 -3.95 -10.48
C GLY A 163 6.85 -3.73 -11.37
N ILE A 164 7.01 -4.59 -12.38
CA ILE A 164 8.08 -4.47 -13.37
C ILE A 164 7.66 -5.05 -14.72
N LEU A 165 8.11 -4.47 -15.83
CA LEU A 165 7.97 -5.10 -17.14
C LEU A 165 8.65 -6.48 -17.19
N LYS A 166 7.92 -7.52 -17.62
CA LYS A 166 8.38 -8.91 -17.65
C LYS A 166 9.72 -9.09 -18.35
N HIS A 167 9.96 -8.39 -19.46
CA HIS A 167 11.22 -8.48 -20.20
C HIS A 167 12.42 -7.87 -19.45
N LYS A 168 12.18 -6.96 -18.49
CA LYS A 168 13.24 -6.35 -17.67
C LYS A 168 13.69 -7.25 -16.51
N LEU A 169 12.94 -8.31 -16.17
CA LEU A 169 13.29 -9.23 -15.08
C LEU A 169 14.66 -9.91 -15.27
N GLN A 170 15.18 -9.99 -16.49
CA GLN A 170 16.46 -10.62 -16.76
C GLN A 170 17.67 -9.70 -16.53
N ILE A 171 17.44 -8.40 -16.36
CA ILE A 171 18.52 -7.40 -16.19
C ILE A 171 19.19 -7.61 -14.82
N PRO A 172 20.55 -7.76 -14.74
CA PRO A 172 21.23 -8.06 -13.48
C PRO A 172 20.97 -7.06 -12.34
N ILE A 173 21.07 -5.75 -12.62
CA ILE A 173 20.85 -4.72 -11.58
C ILE A 173 19.41 -4.74 -11.05
N ILE A 174 18.44 -5.09 -11.91
CA ILE A 174 17.03 -5.21 -11.53
C ILE A 174 16.83 -6.41 -10.60
N LYS A 175 17.44 -7.57 -10.91
CA LYS A 175 17.38 -8.75 -10.04
C LYS A 175 17.91 -8.45 -8.64
N GLU A 176 19.05 -7.77 -8.57
CA GLU A 176 19.64 -7.36 -7.29
C GLU A 176 18.72 -6.41 -6.51
N MET A 177 18.12 -5.42 -7.18
CA MET A 177 17.18 -4.49 -6.54
C MET A 177 15.91 -5.19 -6.02
N ILE A 178 15.36 -6.13 -6.79
CA ILE A 178 14.22 -6.95 -6.38
C ILE A 178 14.59 -7.80 -5.17
N GLN A 179 15.74 -8.47 -5.21
CA GLN A 179 16.20 -9.33 -4.12
C GLN A 179 16.40 -8.52 -2.84
N PHE A 180 17.02 -7.34 -2.94
CA PHE A 180 17.16 -6.41 -1.82
C PHE A 180 15.80 -6.02 -1.22
N ALA A 181 14.83 -5.68 -2.05
CA ALA A 181 13.50 -5.29 -1.58
C ALA A 181 12.77 -6.45 -0.90
N ILE A 182 12.92 -7.69 -1.39
CA ILE A 182 12.38 -8.90 -0.77
C ILE A 182 13.03 -9.15 0.59
N ASP A 183 14.34 -9.01 0.69
CA ASP A 183 15.04 -9.25 1.95
C ASP A 183 14.72 -8.15 2.97
N PHE A 184 14.70 -6.88 2.52
CA PHE A 184 14.23 -5.76 3.33
C PHE A 184 12.78 -5.96 3.81
N SER A 185 11.88 -6.45 2.96
CA SER A 185 10.47 -6.61 3.33
C SER A 185 10.25 -7.63 4.44
N LYS A 186 11.07 -8.69 4.51
CA LYS A 186 11.00 -9.70 5.59
C LYS A 186 11.34 -9.11 6.95
N ASP A 187 12.33 -8.23 7.00
CA ASP A 187 12.72 -7.56 8.25
C ASP A 187 11.70 -6.48 8.61
N PHE A 188 11.29 -5.70 7.61
CA PHE A 188 10.26 -4.66 7.73
C PHE A 188 8.92 -5.19 8.27
N GLU A 189 8.46 -6.35 7.76
CA GLU A 189 7.21 -6.98 8.21
C GLU A 189 7.28 -7.40 9.69
N LYS A 190 8.43 -7.90 10.16
CA LYS A 190 8.62 -8.25 11.57
C LYS A 190 8.62 -7.02 12.47
N GLU A 191 9.27 -5.93 12.05
CA GLU A 191 9.40 -4.72 12.88
C GLU A 191 8.10 -3.91 12.97
N LEU A 192 7.30 -3.86 11.90
CA LEU A 192 6.06 -3.07 11.87
C LEU A 192 4.92 -3.71 12.66
N TRP A 193 4.76 -5.02 12.56
CA TRP A 193 3.62 -5.72 13.17
C TRP A 193 3.88 -6.20 14.60
N SER A 194 5.09 -6.03 15.11
CA SER A 194 5.45 -6.33 16.50
C SER A 194 5.26 -5.15 17.46
N ARG A 195 4.84 -3.98 16.96
CA ARG A 195 4.51 -2.77 17.73
C ARG A 195 2.99 -2.61 17.89
#